data_AF-A0A384E0Y8-F1
#
_entry.id   AF-A0A384E0Y8-F1
#
_cell.length_a   1.000
_cell.length_b   1.000
_cell.length_c   1.000
_cell.angle_alpha   90.00
_cell.angle_beta   90.00
_cell.angle_gamma   90.00
#
_symmetry.space_group_name_H-M   'P 1'
#
loop_
_entity.id
_entity.type
_entity.pdbx_description
1 polymer ?
#
loop_
_entity_poly.entity_id
_entity_poly.type
_entity_poly.pdbx_seq_one_letter_code
_entity_poly.pdbx_strand_id
1 'polypeptide(L)' 'MKTIVILFVLALVFCTLEMGMVEAGFGCPFNQGKCHRHCRSIRRRGGYCDGFLKQRCVCYRK' A
#
# COMPACT_ATOMS: atom_id res chain seq x y z
N MET A 1 19.63 -16.50 -25.61
CA MET A 1 18.80 -15.28 -25.74
C MET A 1 17.47 -15.39 -25.00
N LYS A 2 16.63 -16.39 -25.29
CA LYS A 2 15.30 -16.55 -24.63
C LYS A 2 15.35 -16.59 -23.10
N THR A 3 16.28 -17.33 -22.50
CA THR A 3 16.41 -17.43 -21.04
C THR A 3 16.71 -16.09 -20.38
N ILE A 4 17.60 -15.28 -20.96
CA ILE A 4 17.94 -13.95 -20.45
C ILE A 4 16.71 -13.04 -20.50
N VAL A 5 15.95 -13.09 -21.60
CA VAL A 5 14.70 -12.33 -21.74
C VAL A 5 13.68 -12.77 -20.68
N ILE A 6 13.52 -14.08 -20.45
CA ILE A 6 12.61 -14.61 -19.42
C ILE A 6 13.02 -14.11 -18.03
N LEU A 7 14.32 -14.21 -17.68
CA LEU A 7 14.81 -13.74 -16.39
C LEU A 7 14.61 -12.23 -16.21
N PHE A 8 14.85 -11.43 -17.26
CA PHE A 8 14.64 -9.98 -17.22
C PHE A 8 13.17 -9.62 -17.04
N VAL A 9 12.26 -10.31 -17.75
CA VAL A 9 10.80 -10.14 -17.59
C VAL A 9 10.35 -10.52 -16.19
N LEU A 10 10.82 -11.66 -15.64
CA LEU A 10 10.51 -12.05 -14.27
C LEU A 10 11.01 -11.01 -13.27
N ALA A 11 12.24 -10.52 -13.40
CA ALA A 11 12.80 -9.49 -12.54
C ALA A 11 11.96 -8.19 -12.59
N LEU A 12 11.55 -7.73 -13.78
CA LEU A 12 10.67 -6.56 -13.92
C LEU A 12 9.30 -6.77 -13.26
N VAL A 13 8.72 -7.96 -13.40
CA VAL A 13 7.46 -8.31 -12.74
C VAL A 13 7.64 -8.29 -11.22
N PHE A 14 8.68 -8.93 -10.68
CA PHE A 14 8.97 -8.88 -9.25
C PHE A 14 9.17 -7.45 -8.73
N CYS A 15 10.00 -6.63 -9.41
CA CYS A 15 10.22 -5.24 -9.03
C CYS A 15 8.92 -4.43 -8.98
N THR A 16 8.02 -4.62 -9.95
CA THR A 16 6.74 -3.88 -9.99
C THR A 16 5.73 -4.37 -8.95
N LEU A 17 5.75 -5.67 -8.60
CA LEU A 17 4.89 -6.22 -7.55
C LEU A 17 5.28 -5.71 -6.16
N GLU A 18 6.56 -5.53 -5.86
CA GLU A 18 7.01 -5.02 -4.56
C GLU A 18 6.78 -3.51 -4.40
N MET A 19 6.85 -2.73 -5.49
CA MET A 19 6.58 -1.28 -5.46
C MET A 19 5.14 -0.96 -5.01
N GLY A 20 4.18 -1.88 -5.21
CA GLY A 20 2.80 -1.70 -4.80
C GLY A 20 2.54 -1.73 -3.28
N MET A 21 3.54 -2.10 -2.46
CA MET A 21 3.36 -2.24 -1.00
C MET A 21 4.01 -1.15 -0.15
N VAL A 22 4.95 -0.37 -0.69
CA VAL A 22 5.74 0.57 0.13
C VAL A 22 4.91 1.77 0.62
N GLU A 23 3.84 2.12 -0.11
CA GLU A 23 2.84 3.11 0.31
C GLU A 23 1.48 2.50 0.67
N ALA A 24 1.37 1.16 0.80
CA ALA A 24 0.14 0.47 1.22
C ALA A 24 -0.12 0.67 2.72
N GLY A 25 -0.38 1.93 3.04
CA GLY A 25 -1.67 2.30 3.59
C GLY A 25 -1.69 2.25 5.09
N PHE A 26 -0.55 2.47 5.74
CA PHE A 26 -0.49 2.54 7.20
C PHE A 26 -1.21 1.36 7.87
N GLY A 27 -1.23 0.17 7.26
CA GLY A 27 -1.95 -1.01 7.73
C GLY A 27 -3.09 -1.52 6.85
N CYS A 28 -3.55 -0.76 5.88
CA CYS A 28 -4.57 -1.19 4.92
C CYS A 28 -4.00 -2.23 3.93
N PRO A 29 -4.71 -3.34 3.61
CA PRO A 29 -6.12 -3.62 3.90
C PRO A 29 -6.43 -4.37 5.21
N PHE A 30 -5.44 -4.97 5.85
CA PHE A 30 -5.66 -5.93 6.94
C PHE A 30 -5.72 -5.31 8.35
N ASN A 31 -5.31 -4.05 8.48
CA ASN A 31 -5.12 -3.37 9.75
C ASN A 31 -5.56 -1.91 9.68
N GLN A 32 -6.88 -1.72 9.65
CA GLN A 32 -7.51 -0.39 9.73
C GLN A 32 -7.10 0.37 11.01
N GLY A 33 -6.83 -0.34 12.11
CA GLY A 33 -6.38 0.26 13.37
C GLY A 33 -5.04 0.99 13.23
N LYS A 34 -4.10 0.46 12.44
CA LYS A 34 -2.81 1.13 12.16
C LYS A 34 -3.03 2.40 11.31
N CYS A 35 -3.96 2.37 10.34
CA CYS A 35 -4.30 3.53 9.52
C CYS A 35 -4.94 4.62 10.38
N HIS A 36 -5.89 4.22 11.23
CA HIS A 36 -6.53 5.11 12.18
C HIS A 36 -5.53 5.75 13.15
N ARG A 37 -4.58 4.97 13.70
CA ARG A 37 -3.51 5.49 14.57
C ARG A 37 -2.57 6.45 13.83
N HIS A 38 -2.17 6.12 12.61
CA HIS A 38 -1.37 7.01 11.77
C HIS A 38 -2.06 8.36 11.56
N CYS A 39 -3.33 8.36 11.16
CA CYS A 39 -4.04 9.62 10.97
C CYS A 39 -4.17 10.44 12.26
N ARG A 40 -4.32 9.78 13.42
CA ARG A 40 -4.26 10.48 14.72
C ARG A 40 -2.89 11.08 15.01
N SER A 41 -1.79 10.40 14.66
CA SER A 41 -0.43 10.91 14.92
C SER A 41 -0.12 12.20 14.16
N ILE A 42 -0.73 12.39 12.98
CA ILE A 42 -0.65 13.64 12.20
C ILE A 42 -1.76 14.65 12.52
N ARG A 43 -2.36 14.55 13.73
CA ARG A 43 -3.42 15.45 14.24
C ARG A 43 -4.71 15.44 13.41
N ARG A 44 -5.09 14.32 12.78
CA ARG A 44 -6.44 14.12 12.21
C ARG A 44 -7.33 13.40 13.20
N ARG A 45 -8.66 13.42 12.99
CA ARG A 45 -9.63 12.68 13.82
C ARG A 45 -9.48 11.16 13.76
N GLY A 46 -8.80 10.65 12.74
CA GLY A 46 -8.62 9.23 12.46
C GLY A 46 -8.57 8.98 10.96
N GLY A 47 -8.60 7.71 10.56
CA GLY A 47 -8.66 7.30 9.16
C GLY A 47 -9.18 5.88 8.98
N TYR A 48 -9.42 5.52 7.72
CA TYR A 48 -9.99 4.25 7.29
C TYR A 48 -9.35 3.75 6.00
N CYS A 49 -9.51 2.45 5.71
CA CYS A 49 -9.04 1.86 4.46
C CYS A 49 -10.07 2.01 3.35
N ASP A 50 -9.61 2.42 2.17
CA ASP A 50 -10.43 2.83 1.03
C ASP A 50 -9.95 2.19 -0.28
N GLY A 51 -10.80 2.26 -1.30
CA GLY A 51 -10.62 1.63 -2.60
C GLY A 51 -11.12 0.18 -2.64
N PHE A 52 -11.24 -0.37 -3.85
CA PHE A 52 -11.79 -1.71 -4.08
C PHE A 52 -11.06 -2.81 -3.28
N LEU A 53 -9.72 -2.74 -3.25
CA LEU A 53 -8.88 -3.66 -2.49
C LEU A 53 -8.56 -3.17 -1.07
N LYS A 54 -9.15 -2.06 -0.62
CA LYS A 54 -8.84 -1.41 0.67
C LYS A 54 -7.34 -1.14 0.89
N GLN A 55 -6.55 -0.90 -0.15
CA GLN A 55 -5.09 -0.69 -0.02
C GLN A 55 -4.72 0.74 0.37
N ARG A 56 -5.65 1.69 0.23
CA ARG A 56 -5.42 3.11 0.51
C ARG A 56 -5.84 3.45 1.93
N CYS A 57 -5.04 4.20 2.69
CA CYS A 57 -5.47 4.81 3.95
C CYS A 57 -5.93 6.25 3.72
N VAL A 58 -7.16 6.57 4.14
CA VAL A 58 -7.76 7.90 4.02
C VAL A 58 -7.99 8.47 5.41
N CYS A 59 -7.36 9.61 5.71
CA CYS A 59 -7.58 10.33 6.95
C CYS A 59 -8.80 11.23 6.84
N TYR A 60 -9.63 11.26 7.89
CA TYR A 60 -10.73 12.22 7.99
C TYR A 60 -10.20 13.66 7.90
N ARG A 61 -11.01 14.56 7.30
CA ARG A 61 -10.76 16.00 7.36
C ARG A 61 -10.92 16.48 8.81
N LYS A 62 -10.11 17.45 9.23
CA LYS A 62 -10.20 18.00 10.59
C LYS A 62 -11.61 18.49 10.87
#